data_AF-A0A1H7P428-F1
#
_entry.id   AF-A0A1H7P428-F1
#
_cell.length_a   1.000
_cell.length_b   1.000
_cell.length_c   1.000
_cell.angle_alpha   90.00
_cell.angle_beta   90.00
_cell.angle_gamma   90.00
#
_symmetry.space_group_name_H-M   'P 1'
#
loop_
_entity.id
_entity.type
_entity.pdbx_description
1 polymer ?
#
loop_
_entity_poly.entity_id
_entity_poly.type
_entity_poly.pdbx_seq_one_letter_code
_entity_poly.pdbx_strand_id
1 'polypeptide(L)'
;MLASLDANLLAQNRCLFGGGTAIALRHGEYRESVDIDFLVSDIDGYRHLRQLITGTQGLGALARHGCEIRQSAELRADQYGIRSSVLVSDIEIKFEIVLEARIELELPDAEDRIDDIATLTPLDMAASKLLANSDRWADDSVFSRDIIDLAMMKPGASLLRQAKIKAGRAYGDSIDADLTKAAEALLTRPGRMDRCMAVLQMTPSTTPALLRQRIKALLPRTPRAGRLG
;
A
#
# COMPACT_ATOMS: atom_id res chain seq x y z
N MET A 1 0.22 -16.97 -5.67
CA MET A 1 1.53 -16.30 -5.66
C MET A 1 2.11 -16.25 -4.25
N LEU A 2 1.46 -15.55 -3.30
CA LEU A 2 2.00 -15.36 -1.94
C LEU A 2 2.38 -16.68 -1.25
N ALA A 3 1.54 -17.71 -1.37
CA ALA A 3 1.81 -19.04 -0.85
C ALA A 3 3.11 -19.70 -1.37
N SER A 4 3.61 -19.26 -2.53
CA SER A 4 4.86 -19.75 -3.13
C SER A 4 6.11 -19.07 -2.57
N LEU A 5 5.97 -18.00 -1.78
CA LEU A 5 7.08 -17.26 -1.18
C LEU A 5 7.51 -17.89 0.16
N ASP A 6 8.80 -17.81 0.45
CA ASP A 6 9.36 -18.19 1.75
C ASP A 6 9.08 -17.09 2.79
N ALA A 7 8.05 -17.33 3.61
CA ALA A 7 7.63 -16.41 4.67
C ALA A 7 8.72 -16.15 5.72
N ASN A 8 9.54 -17.15 6.04
CA ASN A 8 10.59 -17.03 7.05
C ASN A 8 11.74 -16.19 6.53
N LEU A 9 12.18 -16.43 5.29
CA LEU A 9 13.20 -15.62 4.62
C LEU A 9 12.78 -14.15 4.55
N LEU A 10 11.53 -13.87 4.15
CA LEU A 10 11.02 -12.50 4.08
C LEU A 10 10.98 -11.84 5.46
N ALA A 11 10.47 -12.56 6.48
CA ALA A 11 10.41 -12.06 7.85
C ALA A 11 11.80 -11.77 8.46
N GLN A 12 12.78 -12.66 8.24
CA GLN A 12 14.16 -12.48 8.70
C GLN A 12 14.82 -11.22 8.13
N ASN A 13 14.42 -10.82 6.92
CA ASN A 13 14.91 -9.62 6.25
C ASN A 13 14.00 -8.40 6.44
N ARG A 14 13.02 -8.47 7.35
CA ARG A 14 12.04 -7.40 7.61
C ARG A 14 11.35 -6.91 6.34
N CYS A 15 11.09 -7.85 5.41
CA CYS A 15 10.44 -7.62 4.14
C CYS A 15 8.94 -7.88 4.29
N LEU A 16 8.17 -6.80 4.32
CA LEU A 16 6.77 -6.82 4.70
C LEU A 16 5.89 -6.62 3.48
N PHE A 17 4.90 -7.50 3.30
CA PHE A 17 3.93 -7.36 2.23
C PHE A 17 3.06 -6.11 2.45
N GLY A 18 2.93 -5.28 1.43
CA GLY A 18 2.29 -3.98 1.55
C GLY A 18 1.65 -3.51 0.25
N GLY A 19 1.67 -2.19 0.06
CA GLY A 19 1.08 -1.57 -1.11
C GLY A 19 -0.44 -1.71 -1.19
N GLY A 20 -0.97 -1.49 -2.39
CA GLY A 20 -2.42 -1.51 -2.62
C GLY A 20 -3.05 -2.89 -2.48
N THR A 21 -2.30 -3.94 -2.86
CA THR A 21 -2.79 -5.31 -2.87
C THR A 21 -2.94 -5.88 -1.47
N ALA A 22 -1.98 -5.66 -0.56
CA ALA A 22 -2.13 -6.07 0.84
C ALA A 22 -3.35 -5.40 1.50
N ILE A 23 -3.60 -4.11 1.21
CA ILE A 23 -4.78 -3.39 1.73
C ILE A 23 -6.07 -3.94 1.13
N ALA A 24 -6.11 -4.20 -0.18
CA ALA A 24 -7.29 -4.75 -0.84
C ALA A 24 -7.66 -6.11 -0.23
N LEU A 25 -6.72 -7.04 -0.14
CA LEU A 25 -6.90 -8.37 0.45
C LEU A 25 -7.37 -8.28 1.91
N ARG A 26 -6.73 -7.44 2.74
CA ARG A 26 -7.06 -7.29 4.15
C ARG A 26 -8.44 -6.67 4.41
N HIS A 27 -8.93 -5.82 3.50
CA HIS A 27 -10.16 -5.05 3.70
C HIS A 27 -11.32 -5.51 2.79
N GLY A 28 -11.36 -6.81 2.47
CA GLY A 28 -12.49 -7.46 1.81
C GLY A 28 -12.49 -7.32 0.29
N GLU A 29 -11.31 -7.26 -0.32
CA GLU A 29 -11.07 -7.28 -1.77
C GLU A 29 -11.94 -6.27 -2.53
N TYR A 30 -12.07 -5.08 -1.97
CA TYR A 30 -13.03 -4.08 -2.43
C TYR A 30 -12.74 -3.53 -3.83
N ARG A 31 -11.57 -3.85 -4.41
CA ARG A 31 -11.12 -3.46 -5.74
C ARG A 31 -10.13 -4.50 -6.27
N GLU A 32 -9.95 -4.56 -7.58
CA GLU A 32 -8.88 -5.38 -8.17
C GLU A 32 -7.51 -4.75 -7.88
N SER A 33 -6.53 -5.59 -7.55
CA SER A 33 -5.13 -5.21 -7.38
C SER A 33 -4.27 -6.40 -7.74
N VAL A 34 -3.49 -6.27 -8.81
CA VAL A 34 -2.70 -7.38 -9.38
C VAL A 34 -1.21 -7.26 -9.12
N ASP A 35 -0.73 -6.10 -8.67
CA ASP A 35 0.69 -5.88 -8.33
C ASP A 35 1.03 -6.50 -6.97
N ILE A 36 2.29 -6.84 -6.74
CA ILE A 36 2.77 -7.34 -5.46
C ILE A 36 3.92 -6.46 -4.97
N ASP A 37 3.65 -5.72 -3.90
CA ASP A 37 4.59 -4.79 -3.30
C ASP A 37 5.04 -5.31 -1.94
N PHE A 38 6.34 -5.38 -1.73
CA PHE A 38 6.97 -5.54 -0.43
C PHE A 38 7.72 -4.27 -0.07
N LEU A 39 7.79 -3.97 1.23
CA LEU A 39 8.55 -2.86 1.75
C LEU A 39 9.56 -3.35 2.79
N VAL A 40 10.74 -2.76 2.75
CA VAL A 40 11.82 -2.95 3.72
C VAL A 40 12.30 -1.57 4.13
N SER A 41 12.37 -1.26 5.43
CA SER A 41 13.07 -0.06 5.92
C SER A 41 14.43 -0.38 6.57
N ASP A 42 14.74 -1.66 6.75
CA ASP A 42 16.02 -2.12 7.29
C ASP A 42 17.06 -2.28 6.18
N ILE A 43 18.13 -1.48 6.24
CA ILE A 43 19.14 -1.43 5.17
C ILE A 43 19.89 -2.76 5.05
N ASP A 44 20.12 -3.47 6.15
CA ASP A 44 20.84 -4.74 6.15
C ASP A 44 19.99 -5.85 5.52
N GLY A 45 18.71 -5.94 5.87
CA GLY A 45 17.73 -6.83 5.25
C GLY A 45 17.56 -6.56 3.76
N TYR A 46 17.45 -5.29 3.35
CA TYR A 46 17.39 -4.94 1.93
C TYR A 46 18.66 -5.34 1.18
N ARG A 47 19.84 -5.10 1.76
CA ARG A 47 21.13 -5.49 1.16
C ARG A 47 21.22 -7.00 0.97
N HIS A 48 20.81 -7.78 1.97
CA HIS A 48 20.80 -9.23 1.90
C HIS A 48 19.86 -9.72 0.79
N LEU A 49 18.62 -9.22 0.75
CA LEU A 49 17.66 -9.54 -0.33
C LEU A 49 18.20 -9.19 -1.70
N ARG A 50 18.83 -8.01 -1.84
CA ARG A 50 19.43 -7.58 -3.11
C ARG A 50 20.55 -8.53 -3.55
N GLN A 51 21.45 -8.93 -2.65
CA GLN A 51 22.50 -9.91 -2.96
C GLN A 51 21.93 -11.26 -3.36
N LEU A 52 20.91 -11.73 -2.64
CA LEU A 52 20.26 -13.01 -2.90
C LEU A 52 19.56 -13.04 -4.27
N ILE A 53 18.72 -12.04 -4.54
CA ILE A 53 17.86 -11.99 -5.74
C ILE A 53 18.67 -11.64 -7.00
N THR A 54 19.76 -10.87 -6.88
CA THR A 54 20.66 -10.60 -8.03
C THR A 54 21.59 -11.77 -8.37
N GLY A 55 21.52 -12.87 -7.61
CA GLY A 55 22.19 -14.13 -7.93
C GLY A 55 21.57 -14.87 -9.13
N THR A 56 22.07 -16.07 -9.41
CA THR A 56 21.66 -16.86 -10.58
C THR A 56 20.19 -17.32 -10.56
N GLN A 57 19.57 -17.37 -9.38
CA GLN A 57 18.18 -17.80 -9.21
C GLN A 57 17.16 -16.68 -9.42
N GLY A 58 17.58 -15.41 -9.51
CA GLY A 58 16.64 -14.29 -9.65
C GLY A 58 15.61 -14.25 -8.52
N LEU A 59 14.36 -13.95 -8.86
CA LEU A 59 13.23 -14.05 -7.91
C LEU A 59 12.96 -15.47 -7.40
N GLY A 60 13.46 -16.50 -8.08
CA GLY A 60 13.38 -17.89 -7.61
C GLY A 60 14.04 -18.11 -6.25
N ALA A 61 14.99 -17.25 -5.86
CA ALA A 61 15.62 -17.30 -4.55
C ALA A 61 14.68 -16.97 -3.38
N LEU A 62 13.50 -16.40 -3.67
CA LEU A 62 12.45 -16.13 -2.67
C LEU A 62 11.42 -17.26 -2.57
N ALA A 63 11.56 -18.32 -3.37
CA ALA A 63 10.59 -19.40 -3.40
C ALA A 63 10.67 -20.26 -2.13
N ARG A 64 9.50 -20.58 -1.58
CA ARG A 64 9.35 -21.61 -0.56
C ARG A 64 9.87 -22.95 -1.11
N HIS A 65 10.44 -23.77 -0.25
CA HIS A 65 10.91 -25.11 -0.63
C HIS A 65 9.80 -25.91 -1.36
N GLY A 66 10.12 -26.42 -2.55
CA GLY A 66 9.19 -27.18 -3.40
C GLY A 66 8.24 -26.31 -4.25
N CYS A 67 8.32 -24.99 -4.14
CA CYS A 67 7.61 -24.06 -5.01
C CYS A 67 8.54 -23.49 -6.08
N GLU A 68 7.95 -22.99 -7.17
CA GLU A 68 8.65 -22.29 -8.25
C GLU A 68 8.08 -20.86 -8.37
N ILE A 69 8.96 -19.88 -8.57
CA ILE A 69 8.60 -18.53 -8.98
C ILE A 69 9.08 -18.33 -10.41
N ARG A 70 8.15 -18.20 -11.35
CA ARG A 70 8.44 -18.01 -12.76
C ARG A 70 8.63 -16.53 -13.05
N GLN A 71 9.87 -16.06 -13.02
CA GLN A 71 10.20 -14.69 -13.40
C GLN A 71 9.97 -14.51 -14.91
N SER A 72 9.17 -13.52 -15.31
CA SER A 72 8.79 -13.24 -16.71
C SER A 72 9.48 -12.02 -17.30
N ALA A 73 10.08 -11.16 -16.48
CA ALA A 73 10.77 -9.95 -16.92
C ALA A 73 12.19 -9.86 -16.34
N GLU A 74 13.03 -9.02 -16.95
CA GLU A 74 14.37 -8.74 -16.41
C GLU A 74 14.27 -8.15 -14.99
N LEU A 75 15.17 -8.61 -14.11
CA LEU A 75 15.30 -8.10 -12.76
C LEU A 75 16.07 -6.77 -12.78
N ARG A 76 15.50 -5.73 -12.19
CA ARG A 76 16.20 -4.45 -11.96
C ARG A 76 16.33 -4.22 -10.47
N ALA A 77 17.54 -3.95 -10.00
CA ALA A 77 17.81 -3.70 -8.58
C ALA A 77 18.67 -2.44 -8.41
N ASP A 78 18.07 -1.36 -7.93
CA ASP A 78 18.69 -0.06 -7.73
C ASP A 78 18.71 0.34 -6.23
N GLN A 79 19.02 1.61 -5.97
CA GLN A 79 19.07 2.15 -4.61
C GLN A 79 17.68 2.32 -3.96
N TYR A 80 16.60 2.25 -4.73
CA TYR A 80 15.22 2.46 -4.27
C TYR A 80 14.42 1.16 -4.19
N GLY A 81 14.79 0.14 -4.96
CA GLY A 81 14.08 -1.14 -4.91
C GLY A 81 14.56 -2.18 -5.91
N ILE A 82 13.91 -3.33 -5.82
CA ILE A 82 14.08 -4.49 -6.69
C ILE A 82 12.76 -4.71 -7.42
N ARG A 83 12.78 -4.77 -8.75
CA ARG A 83 11.59 -4.80 -9.61
C ARG A 83 11.75 -5.87 -10.67
N SER A 84 10.69 -6.64 -10.88
CA SER A 84 10.56 -7.59 -11.99
C SER A 84 9.07 -7.92 -12.18
N SER A 85 8.80 -8.98 -12.93
CA SER A 85 7.48 -9.55 -13.11
C SER A 85 7.54 -11.06 -12.92
N VAL A 86 6.45 -11.64 -12.44
CA VAL A 86 6.27 -13.08 -12.28
C VAL A 86 5.04 -13.55 -13.03
N LEU A 87 5.09 -14.74 -13.60
CA LEU A 87 3.97 -15.36 -14.30
C LEU A 87 3.18 -16.25 -13.33
N VAL A 88 1.89 -15.97 -13.16
CA VAL A 88 0.98 -16.75 -12.32
C VAL A 88 -0.28 -17.05 -13.13
N SER A 89 -0.50 -18.33 -13.47
CA SER A 89 -1.64 -18.75 -14.30
C SER A 89 -1.73 -17.96 -15.61
N ASP A 90 -0.60 -17.77 -16.28
CA ASP A 90 -0.45 -16.98 -17.52
C ASP A 90 -0.72 -15.47 -17.39
N ILE A 91 -0.94 -14.98 -16.17
CA ILE A 91 -1.05 -13.55 -15.87
C ILE A 91 0.31 -13.04 -15.40
N GLU A 92 0.81 -12.00 -16.06
CA GLU A 92 2.00 -11.30 -15.61
C GLU A 92 1.66 -10.38 -14.44
N ILE A 93 2.30 -10.63 -13.30
CA ILE A 93 2.15 -9.88 -12.06
C ILE A 93 3.43 -9.12 -11.80
N LYS A 94 3.33 -7.79 -11.64
CA LYS A 94 4.47 -6.98 -11.23
C LYS A 94 4.85 -7.32 -9.81
N PHE A 95 6.15 -7.45 -9.58
CA PHE A 95 6.72 -7.72 -8.27
C PHE A 95 7.75 -6.65 -7.93
N GLU A 96 7.57 -6.04 -6.76
CA GLU A 96 8.44 -4.97 -6.26
C GLU A 96 8.82 -5.21 -4.80
N ILE A 97 10.09 -5.01 -4.47
CA ILE A 97 10.57 -4.80 -3.10
C ILE A 97 11.10 -3.37 -3.03
N VAL A 98 10.44 -2.50 -2.28
CA VAL A 98 10.81 -1.10 -2.09
C VAL A 98 11.68 -0.96 -0.84
N LEU A 99 12.81 -0.26 -0.98
CA LEU A 99 13.53 0.27 0.18
C LEU A 99 12.83 1.56 0.64
N GLU A 100 12.04 1.45 1.70
CA GLU A 100 11.33 2.58 2.31
C GLU A 100 12.27 3.34 3.25
N ALA A 101 12.85 4.43 2.74
CA ALA A 101 13.80 5.27 3.47
C ALA A 101 13.15 6.43 4.22
N ARG A 102 11.84 6.68 4.05
CA ARG A 102 11.16 7.85 4.61
C ARG A 102 10.69 7.61 6.05
N ILE A 103 10.30 6.39 6.37
CA ILE A 103 9.80 5.97 7.68
C ILE A 103 10.35 4.61 8.07
N GLU A 104 10.56 4.40 9.37
CA GLU A 104 10.85 3.07 9.91
C GLU A 104 9.55 2.25 10.04
N LEU A 105 9.56 1.04 9.49
CA LEU A 105 8.45 0.10 9.56
C LEU A 105 8.48 -0.67 10.88
N GLU A 106 7.33 -0.73 11.54
CA GLU A 106 7.17 -1.47 12.79
C GLU A 106 7.22 -2.98 12.54
N LEU A 107 7.59 -3.72 13.58
CA LEU A 107 7.48 -5.16 13.54
C LEU A 107 5.99 -5.54 13.52
N PRO A 108 5.54 -6.38 12.59
CA PRO A 108 4.16 -6.84 12.53
C PRO A 108 3.83 -7.76 13.71
N ASP A 109 2.58 -7.68 14.17
CA ASP A 109 2.03 -8.63 15.13
C ASP A 109 1.72 -9.99 14.47
N ALA A 110 1.38 -11.00 15.28
CA ALA A 110 1.03 -12.33 14.78
C ALA A 110 -0.13 -12.31 13.77
N GLU A 111 -1.09 -11.38 13.95
CA GLU A 111 -2.27 -11.21 13.12
C GLU A 111 -2.03 -10.37 11.85
N ASP A 112 -0.86 -9.72 11.73
CA ASP A 112 -0.50 -8.92 10.57
C ASP A 112 0.07 -9.82 9.45
N ARG A 113 -0.79 -10.71 8.94
CA ARG A 113 -0.43 -11.72 7.94
C ARG A 113 -1.51 -11.96 6.89
N ILE A 114 -1.07 -12.35 5.70
CA ILE A 114 -1.91 -12.88 4.61
C ILE A 114 -1.19 -14.14 4.07
N ASP A 115 -1.85 -15.29 4.07
CA ASP A 115 -1.29 -16.57 3.62
C ASP A 115 0.13 -16.85 4.19
N ASP A 116 0.27 -16.71 5.51
CA ASP A 116 1.52 -16.77 6.31
C ASP A 116 2.53 -15.64 6.10
N ILE A 117 2.41 -14.84 5.05
CA ILE A 117 3.32 -13.73 4.74
C ILE A 117 3.02 -12.56 5.67
N ALA A 118 4.05 -12.08 6.37
CA ALA A 118 3.94 -10.89 7.21
C ALA A 118 3.64 -9.64 6.38
N THR A 119 2.67 -8.84 6.81
CA THR A 119 2.30 -7.59 6.16
C THR A 119 2.83 -6.38 6.91
N LEU A 120 2.71 -5.20 6.31
CA LEU A 120 2.76 -3.94 7.06
C LEU A 120 1.73 -3.95 8.20
N THR A 121 2.06 -3.31 9.32
CA THR A 121 1.07 -3.01 10.36
C THR A 121 -0.04 -2.11 9.80
N PRO A 122 -1.24 -2.05 10.41
CA PRO A 122 -2.27 -1.09 10.00
C PRO A 122 -1.79 0.36 10.06
N LEU A 123 -0.89 0.68 10.98
CA LEU A 123 -0.27 2.00 11.10
C LEU A 123 0.63 2.30 9.90
N ASP A 124 1.47 1.35 9.49
CA ASP A 124 2.37 1.50 8.35
C ASP A 124 1.67 1.45 6.99
N MET A 125 0.61 0.65 6.86
CA MET A 125 -0.28 0.72 5.70
C MET A 125 -0.89 2.12 5.55
N ALA A 126 -1.36 2.73 6.64
CA ALA A 126 -1.95 4.07 6.60
C ALA A 126 -0.87 5.14 6.35
N ALA A 127 0.29 5.04 6.99
CA ALA A 127 1.38 6.00 6.84
C ALA A 127 1.96 5.97 5.41
N SER A 128 2.21 4.78 4.85
CA SER A 128 2.68 4.63 3.47
C SER A 128 1.67 5.19 2.45
N LYS A 129 0.36 5.03 2.68
CA LYS A 129 -0.68 5.64 1.83
C LYS A 129 -0.75 7.15 1.95
N LEU A 130 -0.52 7.72 3.13
CA LEU A 130 -0.42 9.17 3.30
C LEU A 130 0.80 9.74 2.55
N LEU A 131 1.95 9.09 2.63
CA LEU A 131 3.16 9.47 1.87
C LEU A 131 2.91 9.39 0.37
N ALA A 132 2.41 8.25 -0.13
CA ALA A 132 2.09 8.09 -1.54
C ALA A 132 1.03 9.11 -2.02
N ASN A 133 0.03 9.42 -1.21
CA ASN A 133 -0.94 10.48 -1.52
C ASN A 133 -0.25 11.85 -1.64
N SER A 134 0.60 12.23 -0.68
CA SER A 134 1.33 13.50 -0.75
C SER A 134 2.21 13.58 -2.00
N ASP A 135 2.86 12.47 -2.41
CA ASP A 135 3.69 12.42 -3.62
C ASP A 135 2.91 12.69 -4.92
N ARG A 136 1.68 12.19 -5.03
CA ARG A 136 1.00 12.06 -6.33
C ARG A 136 -0.50 12.31 -6.35
N TRP A 137 -1.09 12.93 -5.33
CA TRP A 137 -2.55 13.16 -5.29
C TRP A 137 -3.06 13.98 -6.48
N ALA A 138 -2.24 14.89 -7.01
CA ALA A 138 -2.59 15.75 -8.14
C ALA A 138 -2.45 15.02 -9.50
N ASP A 139 -1.84 13.84 -9.53
CA ASP A 139 -1.69 13.05 -10.74
C ASP A 139 -2.99 12.28 -11.04
N ASP A 140 -3.66 12.67 -12.11
CA ASP A 140 -4.89 12.04 -12.56
C ASP A 140 -4.71 10.58 -13.01
N SER A 141 -3.48 10.18 -13.39
CA SER A 141 -3.16 8.82 -13.83
C SER A 141 -3.14 7.80 -12.70
N VAL A 142 -3.06 8.25 -11.44
CA VAL A 142 -3.12 7.34 -10.27
C VAL A 142 -4.54 7.06 -9.80
N PHE A 143 -5.54 7.69 -10.41
CA PHE A 143 -6.96 7.49 -10.14
C PHE A 143 -7.32 7.62 -8.65
N SER A 144 -6.65 8.51 -7.92
CA SER A 144 -6.87 8.73 -6.48
C SER A 144 -6.77 7.45 -5.63
N ARG A 145 -6.03 6.44 -6.09
CA ARG A 145 -5.95 5.12 -5.44
C ARG A 145 -5.46 5.19 -3.99
N ASP A 146 -4.54 6.09 -3.66
CA ASP A 146 -3.95 6.12 -2.33
C ASP A 146 -4.92 6.62 -1.25
N ILE A 147 -5.67 7.70 -1.54
CA ILE A 147 -6.72 8.17 -0.63
C ILE A 147 -7.92 7.20 -0.59
N ILE A 148 -8.24 6.53 -1.71
CA ILE A 148 -9.28 5.50 -1.73
C ILE A 148 -8.87 4.33 -0.84
N ASP A 149 -7.66 3.80 -1.00
CA ASP A 149 -7.14 2.70 -0.18
C ASP A 149 -7.16 3.07 1.31
N LEU A 150 -6.67 4.27 1.65
CA LEU A 150 -6.70 4.78 3.02
C LEU A 150 -8.13 4.89 3.58
N ALA A 151 -9.10 5.32 2.77
CA ALA A 151 -10.51 5.39 3.18
C ALA A 151 -11.12 3.99 3.38
N MET A 152 -10.72 3.03 2.57
CA MET A 152 -11.24 1.66 2.61
C MET A 152 -10.68 0.85 3.78
N MET A 153 -9.49 1.22 4.28
CA MET A 153 -8.99 0.74 5.58
C MET A 153 -9.89 1.12 6.76
N LYS A 154 -10.69 2.20 6.63
CA LYS A 154 -11.55 2.77 7.68
C LYS A 154 -10.77 3.03 8.99
N PRO A 155 -9.62 3.73 8.95
CA PRO A 155 -8.82 3.94 10.13
C PRO A 155 -9.64 4.68 11.20
N GLY A 156 -9.62 4.18 12.43
CA GLY A 156 -10.15 4.93 13.57
C GLY A 156 -9.36 6.22 13.79
N ALA A 157 -9.95 7.19 14.49
CA ALA A 157 -9.33 8.51 14.69
C ALA A 157 -7.93 8.44 15.32
N SER A 158 -7.71 7.49 16.23
CA SER A 158 -6.38 7.29 16.84
C SER A 158 -5.35 6.78 15.84
N LEU A 159 -5.69 5.76 15.05
CA LEU A 159 -4.81 5.19 14.04
C LEU A 159 -4.46 6.23 12.97
N LEU A 160 -5.46 6.95 12.44
CA LEU A 160 -5.23 7.99 11.44
C LEU A 160 -4.34 9.11 11.98
N ARG A 161 -4.52 9.54 13.23
CA ARG A 161 -3.66 10.55 13.87
C ARG A 161 -2.22 10.05 13.99
N GLN A 162 -2.01 8.82 14.44
CA GLN A 162 -0.67 8.24 14.55
C GLN A 162 -0.01 8.09 13.16
N ALA A 163 -0.76 7.65 12.15
CA ALA A 163 -0.26 7.53 10.78
C ALA A 163 0.17 8.88 10.20
N LYS A 164 -0.61 9.94 10.45
CA LYS A 164 -0.25 11.31 10.07
C LYS A 164 1.01 11.79 10.77
N ILE A 165 1.15 11.57 12.08
CA ILE A 165 2.37 11.89 12.83
C ILE A 165 3.57 11.13 12.25
N LYS A 166 3.41 9.83 11.94
CA LYS A 166 4.47 8.99 11.39
C LYS A 166 4.90 9.45 10.00
N ALA A 167 3.96 9.66 9.08
CA ALA A 167 4.22 10.19 7.74
C ALA A 167 4.79 11.63 7.79
N GLY A 168 4.34 12.44 8.76
CA GLY A 168 4.82 13.79 8.99
C GLY A 168 6.30 13.86 9.40
N ARG A 169 6.92 12.76 9.85
CA ARG A 169 8.38 12.72 10.06
C ARG A 169 9.16 12.90 8.75
N ALA A 170 8.59 12.47 7.63
CA ALA A 170 9.19 12.63 6.32
C ALA A 170 8.82 13.97 5.68
N TYR A 171 7.53 14.32 5.63
CA TYR A 171 7.02 15.44 4.83
C TYR A 171 6.44 16.61 5.64
N GLY A 172 6.47 16.54 6.96
CA GLY A 172 5.98 17.60 7.84
C GLY A 172 4.48 17.88 7.65
N ASP A 173 4.14 19.16 7.69
CA ASP A 173 2.75 19.64 7.66
C ASP A 173 2.03 19.41 6.32
N SER A 174 2.74 19.02 5.25
CA SER A 174 2.11 18.78 3.95
C SER A 174 1.12 17.62 3.99
N ILE A 175 1.30 16.65 4.89
CA ILE A 175 0.46 15.44 4.98
C ILE A 175 -1.02 15.79 5.13
N ASP A 176 -1.36 16.70 6.05
CA ASP A 176 -2.75 17.11 6.27
C ASP A 176 -3.30 17.97 5.12
N ALA A 177 -2.48 18.88 4.61
CA ALA A 177 -2.86 19.74 3.50
C ALA A 177 -3.14 18.93 2.22
N ASP A 178 -2.28 17.99 1.88
CA ASP A 178 -2.39 17.17 0.68
C ASP A 178 -3.50 16.11 0.79
N LEU A 179 -3.73 15.55 1.98
CA LEU A 179 -4.90 14.72 2.23
C LEU A 179 -6.21 15.51 2.00
N THR A 180 -6.26 16.75 2.48
CA THR A 180 -7.43 17.63 2.29
C THR A 180 -7.65 17.95 0.81
N LYS A 181 -6.60 18.37 0.10
CA LYS A 181 -6.67 18.65 -1.35
C LYS A 181 -7.09 17.42 -2.15
N ALA A 182 -6.53 16.25 -1.84
CA ALA A 182 -6.87 14.99 -2.48
C ALA A 182 -8.35 14.63 -2.28
N ALA A 183 -8.86 14.77 -1.06
CA ALA A 183 -10.26 14.53 -0.75
C ALA A 183 -11.17 15.52 -1.49
N GLU A 184 -10.87 16.82 -1.44
CA GLU A 184 -11.63 17.86 -2.12
C GLU A 184 -11.68 17.62 -3.63
N ALA A 185 -10.53 17.33 -4.25
CA ALA A 185 -10.43 17.04 -5.67
C ALA A 185 -11.30 15.84 -6.07
N LEU A 186 -11.30 14.76 -5.27
CA LEU A 186 -12.11 13.58 -5.52
C LEU A 186 -13.61 13.81 -5.27
N LEU A 187 -13.95 14.61 -4.25
CA LEU A 187 -15.33 14.82 -3.80
C LEU A 187 -16.09 15.86 -4.64
N THR A 188 -15.41 16.86 -5.18
CA THR A 188 -16.02 18.03 -5.83
C THR A 188 -15.97 17.97 -7.36
N ARG A 189 -14.97 17.30 -7.96
CA ARG A 189 -14.92 17.15 -9.43
C ARG A 189 -16.06 16.25 -9.93
N PRO A 190 -16.94 16.74 -10.82
CA PRO A 190 -18.01 15.93 -11.42
C PRO A 190 -17.46 14.66 -12.08
N GLY A 191 -18.08 13.51 -11.80
CA GLY A 191 -17.75 12.21 -12.39
C GLY A 191 -16.38 11.62 -12.03
N ARG A 192 -15.53 12.32 -11.26
CA ARG A 192 -14.19 11.84 -10.90
C ARG A 192 -14.25 10.55 -10.07
N MET A 193 -15.10 10.53 -9.04
CA MET A 193 -15.26 9.37 -8.18
C MET A 193 -15.71 8.14 -8.96
N ASP A 194 -16.75 8.27 -9.79
CA ASP A 194 -17.28 7.16 -10.59
C ASP A 194 -16.21 6.61 -11.55
N ARG A 195 -15.42 7.50 -12.17
CA ARG A 195 -14.28 7.10 -13.02
C ARG A 195 -13.21 6.35 -12.23
N CYS A 196 -12.82 6.85 -11.06
CA CYS A 196 -11.85 6.16 -10.19
C CYS A 196 -12.34 4.77 -9.81
N MET A 197 -13.61 4.66 -9.40
CA MET A 197 -14.22 3.37 -9.02
C MET A 197 -14.25 2.38 -10.19
N ALA A 198 -14.58 2.84 -11.39
CA ALA A 198 -14.60 2.02 -12.59
C ALA A 198 -13.19 1.51 -12.97
N VAL A 199 -12.19 2.40 -12.98
CA VAL A 199 -10.81 2.03 -13.35
C VAL A 199 -10.18 1.09 -12.32
N LEU A 200 -10.45 1.32 -11.03
CA LEU A 200 -10.00 0.44 -9.96
C LEU A 200 -10.82 -0.85 -9.87
N GLN A 201 -11.85 -1.02 -10.71
CA GLN A 201 -12.76 -2.17 -10.68
C GLN A 201 -13.29 -2.43 -9.27
N MET A 202 -13.79 -1.37 -8.63
CA MET A 202 -14.33 -1.49 -7.28
C MET A 202 -15.57 -2.38 -7.26
N THR A 203 -15.64 -3.24 -6.25
CA THR A 203 -16.74 -4.16 -6.04
C THR A 203 -18.10 -3.43 -5.94
N PRO A 204 -19.20 -4.04 -6.42
CA PRO A 204 -20.54 -3.45 -6.31
C PRO A 204 -20.97 -3.15 -4.87
N SER A 205 -20.40 -3.84 -3.87
CA SER A 205 -20.61 -3.57 -2.46
C SER A 205 -20.11 -2.20 -2.00
N THR A 206 -19.18 -1.58 -2.73
CA THR A 206 -18.72 -0.22 -2.45
C THR A 206 -19.45 0.76 -3.35
N THR A 207 -20.52 1.38 -2.85
CA THR A 207 -21.26 2.39 -3.61
C THR A 207 -20.53 3.76 -3.59
N PRO A 208 -20.78 4.65 -4.58
CA PRO A 208 -20.21 6.01 -4.56
C PRO A 208 -20.57 6.79 -3.29
N ALA A 209 -21.78 6.60 -2.76
CA ALA A 209 -22.21 7.23 -1.51
C ALA A 209 -21.40 6.73 -0.31
N LEU A 210 -21.15 5.42 -0.22
CA LEU A 210 -20.35 4.82 0.84
C LEU A 210 -18.88 5.25 0.75
N LEU A 211 -18.29 5.25 -0.45
CA LEU A 211 -16.93 5.73 -0.65
C LEU A 211 -16.81 7.21 -0.27
N ARG A 212 -17.75 8.05 -0.70
CA ARG A 212 -17.85 9.46 -0.31
C ARG A 212 -17.90 9.65 1.19
N GLN A 213 -18.67 8.83 1.91
CA GLN A 213 -18.73 8.86 3.36
C GLN A 213 -17.37 8.53 3.99
N ARG A 214 -16.68 7.50 3.49
CA ARG A 214 -15.37 7.07 4.03
C ARG A 214 -14.28 8.10 3.76
N ILE A 215 -14.24 8.70 2.57
CA ILE A 215 -13.31 9.79 2.25
C ILE A 215 -13.52 10.98 3.18
N LYS A 216 -14.78 11.39 3.41
CA LYS A 216 -15.10 12.47 4.37
C LYS A 216 -14.66 12.13 5.80
N ALA A 217 -14.65 10.87 6.19
CA ALA A 217 -14.22 10.44 7.52
C ALA A 217 -12.70 10.58 7.76
N LEU A 218 -11.90 10.73 6.70
CA LEU A 218 -10.46 11.01 6.80
C LEU A 218 -10.15 12.47 7.12
N LEU A 219 -11.12 13.36 6.88
CA LEU A 219 -10.96 14.79 7.07
C LEU A 219 -11.26 15.19 8.52
N PRO A 220 -10.66 16.29 9.01
CA PRO A 220 -11.03 16.86 10.29
C PRO A 220 -12.54 17.11 10.34
N ARG A 221 -13.18 16.76 11.46
CA ARG A 221 -14.57 17.14 11.67
C ARG A 221 -14.64 18.65 11.80
N THR A 222 -15.34 19.31 10.88
CA THR A 222 -15.71 20.72 11.08
C THR A 222 -16.53 20.78 12.38
N PRO A 223 -16.18 21.65 13.35
CA PRO A 223 -17.02 21.85 14.52
C PRO A 223 -18.42 22.22 14.04
N ARG A 224 -19.46 21.55 14.55
CA ARG A 224 -20.83 22.05 14.37
C ARG A 224 -20.83 23.46 14.97
N ALA A 225 -21.08 24.48 14.14
CA ALA A 225 -21.36 25.81 14.65
C ALA A 225 -22.45 25.66 15.71
N GLY A 226 -22.10 25.95 16.96
CA GLY A 226 -23.03 25.87 18.08
C GLY A 226 -24.24 26.72 17.74
N ARG A 227 -25.44 26.15 17.86
CA ARG A 227 -26.65 26.96 17.92
C ARG A 227 -26.49 27.86 19.14
N LEU A 228 -26.20 29.13 18.90
CA LEU A 228 -26.40 30.19 19.88
C LEU A 228 -27.92 30.20 20.16
N GLY A 229 -28.28 29.72 21.35
CA GLY A 229 -29.61 29.90 21.92
C GLY A 229 -29.79 31.30 22.47
#